data_AF-A0A395J149-F1
#
_entry.id   AF-A0A395J149-F1
#
_cell.length_a   1.000
_cell.length_b   1.000
_cell.length_c   1.000
_cell.angle_alpha   90.00
_cell.angle_beta   90.00
_cell.angle_gamma   90.00
#
_symmetry.space_group_name_H-M   'P 1'
#
loop_
_entity.id
_entity.type
_entity.pdbx_description
1 polymer ?
#
loop_
_entity_poly.entity_id
_entity_poly.type
_entity_poly.pdbx_seq_one_letter_code
_entity_poly.pdbx_strand_id
1 'polypeptide(L)'
;MANQFFYADGNAYIGSVAPPGAGESVNITFSTTDPTSTYSVWSISANTTSENGTPPFPDNSLSFYIVPTNGSFEQAGFGSKNTTLPTGSVTEGFVLYGKQIAYKTSADELKLQFWAAATNATGVWGLYWNSDGAAVDGAFPVVLKTTAPPVLKVKA
;
A
#
# COMPACT_ATOMS: atom_id res chain seq x y z
N MET A 1 -6.66 18.32 -2.92
CA MET A 1 -7.28 16.98 -2.90
C MET A 1 -6.37 16.08 -2.07
N ALA A 2 -6.89 15.18 -1.24
CA ALA A 2 -6.05 14.27 -0.47
C ALA A 2 -5.47 13.19 -1.41
N ASN A 3 -4.17 12.91 -1.31
CA ASN A 3 -3.55 11.80 -2.06
C ASN A 3 -4.12 10.47 -1.54
N GLN A 4 -4.56 9.62 -2.46
CA GLN A 4 -5.19 8.34 -2.13
C GLN A 4 -4.22 7.20 -2.38
N PHE A 5 -4.36 6.15 -1.58
CA PHE A 5 -3.66 4.89 -1.78
C PHE A 5 -4.49 4.00 -2.71
N PHE A 6 -3.88 3.49 -3.77
CA PHE A 6 -4.62 2.79 -4.83
C PHE A 6 -3.81 1.63 -5.42
N TYR A 7 -4.55 0.71 -6.02
CA TYR A 7 -4.04 -0.44 -6.77
C TYR A 7 -3.89 -0.07 -8.24
N ALA A 8 -2.79 -0.46 -8.87
CA ALA A 8 -2.73 -0.59 -10.33
C ALA A 8 -1.86 -1.78 -10.75
N ASP A 9 -2.42 -2.69 -11.55
CA ASP A 9 -1.78 -3.90 -12.09
C ASP A 9 -0.94 -4.71 -11.07
N GLY A 10 -1.45 -4.89 -9.85
CA GLY A 10 -0.76 -5.63 -8.77
C GLY A 10 0.18 -4.79 -7.90
N ASN A 11 0.43 -3.53 -8.27
CA ASN A 11 1.35 -2.65 -7.56
C ASN A 11 0.61 -1.59 -6.75
N ALA A 12 1.28 -1.14 -5.68
CA ALA A 12 0.75 -0.13 -4.77
C ALA A 12 1.23 1.28 -5.14
N TYR A 13 0.29 2.24 -5.18
CA TYR A 13 0.55 3.62 -5.57
C TYR A 13 -0.13 4.63 -4.65
N ILE A 14 0.39 5.86 -4.67
CA ILE A 14 -0.14 7.04 -4.01
C ILE A 14 -0.41 8.09 -5.07
N GLY A 15 -1.61 8.68 -5.10
CA GLY A 15 -1.95 9.70 -6.07
C GLY A 15 -3.46 9.86 -6.28
N SER A 16 -3.84 10.40 -7.44
CA SER A 16 -5.24 10.57 -7.84
C SER A 16 -5.52 10.22 -9.30
N VAL A 17 -4.51 9.75 -10.03
CA VAL A 17 -4.61 9.32 -11.43
C VAL A 17 -3.83 8.02 -11.58
N ALA A 18 -4.24 7.17 -12.53
CA ALA A 18 -3.54 5.92 -12.82
C ALA A 18 -2.12 6.22 -13.34
N PRO A 19 -1.12 5.38 -13.01
CA PRO A 19 0.20 5.49 -13.61
C PRO A 19 0.13 5.18 -15.12
N PRO A 20 1.02 5.76 -15.94
CA PRO A 20 1.03 5.52 -17.38
C PRO A 20 1.24 4.04 -17.71
N GLY A 21 0.40 3.51 -18.59
CA GLY A 21 0.45 2.11 -19.02
C GLY A 21 -0.30 1.13 -18.11
N ALA A 22 -0.94 1.60 -17.04
CA ALA A 22 -1.79 0.75 -16.22
C ALA A 22 -3.00 0.22 -17.01
N GLY A 23 -3.17 -1.10 -17.04
CA GLY A 23 -4.36 -1.75 -17.61
C GLY A 23 -5.58 -1.62 -16.69
N GLU A 24 -5.35 -1.76 -15.38
CA GLU A 24 -6.36 -1.59 -14.33
C GLU A 24 -5.83 -0.68 -13.23
N SER A 25 -6.69 0.22 -12.73
CA SER A 25 -6.37 1.08 -11.61
C SER A 25 -7.63 1.40 -10.81
N VAL A 26 -7.59 1.20 -9.49
CA VAL A 26 -8.74 1.46 -8.61
C VAL A 26 -8.29 1.90 -7.23
N ASN A 27 -9.01 2.86 -6.63
CA ASN A 27 -8.85 3.19 -5.22
C ASN A 27 -9.20 1.99 -4.36
N ILE A 28 -8.56 1.85 -3.21
CA ILE A 28 -8.77 0.67 -2.36
C ILE A 28 -9.08 1.04 -0.92
N THR A 29 -9.67 0.10 -0.20
CA THR A 29 -9.78 0.12 1.26
C THR A 29 -9.05 -1.10 1.82
N PHE A 30 -8.20 -0.88 2.82
CA PHE A 30 -7.58 -1.95 3.59
C PHE A 30 -8.56 -2.58 4.58
N SER A 31 -8.47 -3.89 4.73
CA SER A 31 -9.19 -4.66 5.74
C SER A 31 -8.27 -5.70 6.37
N THR A 32 -8.51 -6.02 7.63
CA THR A 32 -7.84 -7.10 8.36
C THR A 32 -8.77 -7.62 9.44
N THR A 33 -8.70 -8.90 9.77
CA THR A 33 -9.52 -9.52 10.83
C THR A 33 -9.10 -9.06 12.22
N ASP A 34 -7.82 -8.76 12.42
CA ASP A 34 -7.28 -8.23 13.67
C ASP A 34 -6.08 -7.32 13.35
N PRO A 35 -6.20 -5.99 13.50
CA PRO A 35 -5.13 -5.05 13.20
C PRO A 35 -3.99 -5.05 14.22
N THR A 36 -4.09 -5.81 15.30
CA THR A 36 -3.06 -5.95 16.34
C THR A 36 -2.24 -7.24 16.22
N SER A 37 -2.73 -8.21 15.45
CA SER A 37 -2.07 -9.49 15.21
C SER A 37 -1.08 -9.41 14.06
N THR A 38 0.13 -9.93 14.26
CA THR A 38 1.13 -10.10 13.19
C THR A 38 0.80 -11.24 12.23
N TYR A 39 -0.15 -12.12 12.56
CA TYR A 39 -0.53 -13.24 11.69
C TYR A 39 -1.74 -12.91 10.82
N SER A 40 -2.41 -11.79 11.08
CA SER A 40 -3.56 -11.37 10.29
C SER A 40 -3.09 -10.74 8.98
N VAL A 41 -3.62 -11.25 7.89
CA VAL A 41 -3.36 -10.71 6.55
C VAL A 41 -4.15 -9.43 6.34
N TRP A 42 -3.49 -8.45 5.74
CA TRP A 42 -4.10 -7.20 5.33
C TRP A 42 -4.53 -7.31 3.87
N SER A 43 -5.84 -7.41 3.66
CA SER A 43 -6.45 -7.52 2.34
C SER A 43 -7.02 -6.19 1.86
N ILE A 44 -7.41 -6.17 0.57
CA ILE A 44 -7.96 -4.98 -0.06
C ILE A 44 -9.31 -5.23 -0.71
N SER A 45 -10.12 -4.18 -0.73
CA SER A 45 -11.37 -4.08 -1.50
C SER A 45 -11.31 -2.90 -2.44
N ALA A 46 -11.81 -3.08 -3.65
CA ALA A 46 -11.89 -2.01 -4.64
C ALA A 46 -13.00 -1.01 -4.26
N ASN A 47 -12.68 0.28 -4.27
CA ASN A 47 -13.64 1.35 -4.06
C ASN A 47 -14.22 1.80 -5.41
N THR A 48 -15.18 1.03 -5.94
CA THR A 48 -15.87 1.34 -7.19
C THR A 48 -17.09 2.22 -6.89
N THR A 49 -16.97 3.53 -7.09
CA THR A 49 -18.10 4.47 -6.87
C THR A 49 -18.99 4.69 -8.10
N SER A 50 -18.97 3.83 -9.11
CA SER A 50 -19.73 4.04 -10.35
C SER A 50 -20.71 2.91 -10.65
N GLU A 51 -21.92 3.28 -11.06
CA GLU A 51 -23.15 2.49 -11.28
C GLU A 51 -23.05 1.29 -12.25
N ASN A 52 -21.87 0.99 -12.80
CA ASN A 52 -21.63 -0.14 -13.72
C ASN A 52 -20.22 -0.77 -13.60
N GLY A 53 -19.44 -0.43 -12.57
CA GLY A 53 -18.04 -0.88 -12.47
C GLY A 53 -17.93 -2.25 -11.81
N THR A 54 -17.70 -3.30 -12.60
CA THR A 54 -17.20 -4.57 -12.04
C THR A 54 -15.83 -4.31 -11.42
N PRO A 55 -15.61 -4.64 -10.14
CA PRO A 55 -14.28 -4.54 -9.52
C PRO A 55 -13.24 -5.33 -10.32
N PRO A 56 -12.01 -4.80 -10.50
CA PRO A 56 -10.93 -5.55 -11.18
C PRO A 56 -10.55 -6.84 -10.45
N PHE A 57 -10.89 -6.94 -9.17
CA PHE A 57 -10.68 -8.13 -8.34
C PHE A 57 -11.81 -8.28 -7.31
N PRO A 58 -12.15 -9.52 -6.89
CA PRO A 58 -13.10 -9.74 -5.82
C PRO A 58 -12.63 -9.15 -4.48
N ASP A 59 -13.58 -8.77 -3.62
CA ASP A 59 -13.28 -8.25 -2.29
C ASP A 59 -12.42 -9.20 -1.47
N ASN A 60 -11.40 -8.62 -0.81
CA ASN A 60 -10.44 -9.31 0.05
C ASN A 60 -9.67 -10.46 -0.62
N SER A 61 -9.69 -10.55 -1.95
CA SER A 61 -8.99 -11.61 -2.70
C SER A 61 -7.49 -11.35 -2.88
N LEU A 62 -7.08 -10.09 -2.71
CA LEU A 62 -5.69 -9.67 -2.80
C LEU A 62 -5.18 -9.23 -1.43
N SER A 63 -3.97 -9.66 -1.10
CA SER A 63 -3.26 -9.38 0.13
C SER A 63 -2.10 -8.45 -0.14
N PHE A 64 -1.94 -7.44 0.72
CA PHE A 64 -0.82 -6.51 0.65
C PHE A 64 0.48 -7.20 1.04
N TYR A 65 1.55 -6.88 0.31
CA TYR A 65 2.88 -7.37 0.60
C TYR A 65 3.92 -6.25 0.55
N ILE A 66 5.00 -6.48 1.28
CA ILE A 66 6.28 -5.77 1.17
C ILE A 66 7.40 -6.80 0.93
N VAL A 67 8.57 -6.35 0.50
CA VAL A 67 9.80 -7.15 0.46
C VAL A 67 10.77 -6.57 1.50
N PRO A 68 10.86 -7.12 2.73
CA PRO A 68 11.72 -6.58 3.79
C PRO A 68 13.12 -7.20 3.76
N THR A 69 13.60 -7.63 2.60
CA THR A 69 14.95 -8.18 2.44
C THR A 69 15.98 -7.09 2.70
N ASN A 70 17.01 -7.34 3.52
CA ASN A 70 18.03 -6.34 3.84
C ASN A 70 18.72 -5.80 2.58
N GLY A 71 18.97 -4.48 2.50
CA GLY A 71 19.51 -3.81 1.32
C GLY A 71 18.50 -3.52 0.20
N SER A 72 17.21 -3.80 0.39
CA SER A 72 16.20 -3.67 -0.67
C SER A 72 15.40 -2.37 -0.60
N PHE A 73 15.06 -1.87 -1.78
CA PHE A 73 14.14 -0.76 -2.00
C PHE A 73 13.12 -1.19 -3.06
N GLU A 74 12.09 -1.90 -2.62
CA GLU A 74 11.18 -2.63 -3.51
C GLU A 74 9.76 -2.08 -3.42
N GLN A 75 9.07 -2.05 -4.56
CA GLN A 75 7.69 -1.58 -4.59
C GLN A 75 6.81 -2.55 -3.80
N ALA A 76 5.99 -2.00 -2.90
CA ALA A 76 4.94 -2.76 -2.26
C ALA A 76 3.83 -3.08 -3.27
N GLY A 77 3.08 -4.13 -3.02
CA GLY A 77 2.06 -4.55 -3.96
C GLY A 77 1.00 -5.42 -3.33
N PHE A 78 0.25 -6.08 -4.21
CA PHE A 78 -0.86 -6.94 -3.85
C PHE A 78 -0.76 -8.25 -4.63
N GLY A 79 -1.04 -9.35 -3.96
CA GLY A 79 -1.11 -10.64 -4.62
C GLY A 79 -2.20 -11.52 -4.06
N SER A 80 -2.71 -12.40 -4.91
CA SER A 80 -3.64 -13.43 -4.51
C SER A 80 -2.90 -14.64 -3.94
N LYS A 81 -3.64 -15.54 -3.28
CA LYS A 81 -3.10 -16.82 -2.81
C LYS A 81 -2.46 -17.68 -3.91
N ASN A 82 -2.88 -17.50 -5.17
CA ASN A 82 -2.46 -18.32 -6.31
C ASN A 82 -1.41 -17.62 -7.20
N THR A 83 -0.97 -16.41 -6.85
CA THR A 83 0.06 -15.69 -7.60
C THR A 83 1.41 -15.85 -6.93
N THR A 84 2.45 -16.07 -7.73
CA THR A 84 3.83 -16.03 -7.25
C THR A 84 4.20 -14.59 -6.92
N LEU A 85 4.48 -14.32 -5.64
CA LEU A 85 5.00 -13.02 -5.20
C LEU A 85 6.51 -12.91 -5.50
N PRO A 86 7.06 -11.68 -5.53
CA PRO A 86 8.50 -11.47 -5.55
C PRO A 86 9.23 -12.27 -4.45
N THR A 87 10.49 -12.61 -4.71
CA THR A 87 11.30 -13.33 -3.72
C THR A 87 11.51 -12.46 -2.48
N GLY A 88 11.27 -13.02 -1.30
CA GLY A 88 11.39 -12.30 -0.03
C GLY A 88 10.13 -11.51 0.35
N SER A 89 9.04 -11.58 -0.43
CA SER A 89 7.78 -10.94 -0.04
C SER A 89 7.19 -11.54 1.23
N VAL A 90 6.57 -10.69 2.04
CA VAL A 90 5.74 -11.08 3.20
C VAL A 90 4.37 -10.44 3.12
N THR A 91 3.33 -11.18 3.45
CA THR A 91 1.92 -10.72 3.52
C THR A 91 1.39 -10.59 4.95
N GLU A 92 2.22 -10.99 5.92
CA GLU A 92 1.95 -10.98 7.36
C GLU A 92 3.02 -10.13 8.07
N GLY A 93 2.82 -9.83 9.35
CA GLY A 93 3.69 -8.98 10.17
C GLY A 93 3.23 -7.53 10.27
N PHE A 94 2.14 -7.16 9.59
CA PHE A 94 1.58 -5.82 9.64
C PHE A 94 0.65 -5.61 10.84
N VAL A 95 0.88 -4.53 11.59
CA VAL A 95 0.07 -4.16 12.76
C VAL A 95 -0.19 -2.66 12.79
N LEU A 96 -1.23 -2.22 13.51
CA LEU A 96 -1.43 -0.81 13.81
C LEU A 96 -0.55 -0.37 14.99
N TYR A 97 0.36 0.57 14.73
CA TYR A 97 1.02 1.38 15.75
C TYR A 97 0.31 2.73 15.84
N GLY A 98 -0.58 2.86 16.83
CA GLY A 98 -1.51 3.98 16.91
C GLY A 98 -2.52 3.96 15.76
N LYS A 99 -2.37 4.88 14.80
CA LYS A 99 -3.21 4.94 13.57
C LYS A 99 -2.42 4.62 12.29
N GLN A 100 -1.20 4.13 12.44
CA GLN A 100 -0.26 3.90 11.34
C GLN A 100 -0.05 2.42 11.13
N ILE A 101 0.04 1.97 9.89
CA ILE A 101 0.45 0.60 9.58
C ILE A 101 1.97 0.51 9.77
N ALA A 102 2.41 -0.40 10.62
CA ALA A 102 3.81 -0.74 10.85
C ALA A 102 4.05 -2.21 10.50
N TYR A 103 5.29 -2.54 10.17
CA TYR A 103 5.73 -3.92 10.02
C TYR A 103 6.52 -4.34 11.26
N LYS A 104 6.15 -5.45 11.89
CA LYS A 104 6.85 -6.04 13.02
C LYS A 104 7.79 -7.12 12.52
N THR A 105 9.09 -6.92 12.70
CA THR A 105 10.12 -7.86 12.28
C THR A 105 10.14 -9.11 13.18
N SER A 106 10.85 -10.16 12.76
CA SER A 106 11.09 -11.34 13.60
C SER A 106 11.91 -11.06 14.87
N ALA A 107 12.57 -9.91 14.95
CA ALA A 107 13.29 -9.43 16.14
C ALA A 107 12.40 -8.54 17.03
N ASP A 108 11.08 -8.57 16.83
CA ASP A 108 10.08 -7.78 17.55
C ASP A 108 10.18 -6.25 17.38
N GLU A 109 11.00 -5.76 16.43
CA GLU A 109 11.10 -4.34 16.12
C GLU A 109 9.94 -3.87 15.23
N LEU A 110 9.34 -2.72 15.57
CA LEU A 110 8.37 -2.04 14.71
C LEU A 110 9.08 -1.11 13.73
N LYS A 111 8.80 -1.28 12.44
CA LYS A 111 9.36 -0.49 11.35
C LYS A 111 8.25 0.25 10.60
N LEU A 112 8.50 1.52 10.30
CA LEU A 112 7.64 2.42 9.53
C LEU A 112 8.33 2.84 8.23
N GLN A 113 8.98 1.90 7.55
CA GLN A 113 9.87 2.17 6.42
C GLN A 113 9.13 2.19 5.08
N PHE A 114 7.95 2.82 5.04
CA PHE A 114 7.22 3.08 3.82
C PHE A 114 7.72 4.36 3.16
N TRP A 115 7.95 4.31 1.85
CA TRP A 115 8.48 5.42 1.06
C TRP A 115 7.66 5.60 -0.21
N ALA A 116 7.61 6.83 -0.71
CA ALA A 116 7.03 7.16 -1.99
C ALA A 116 8.16 7.56 -2.95
N ALA A 117 8.18 6.96 -4.14
CA ALA A 117 9.10 7.32 -5.21
C ALA A 117 8.31 7.77 -6.45
N ALA A 118 8.81 8.80 -7.13
CA ALA A 118 8.10 9.40 -8.27
C ALA A 118 7.96 8.40 -9.44
N THR A 119 6.81 8.41 -10.10
CA THR A 119 6.63 7.76 -11.41
C THR A 119 6.91 8.76 -12.53
N ASN A 120 6.69 8.36 -13.78
CA ASN A 120 6.66 9.25 -14.95
C ASN A 120 5.37 10.08 -15.06
N ALA A 121 4.39 9.91 -14.16
CA ALA A 121 3.22 10.77 -14.06
C ALA A 121 3.31 11.74 -12.89
N THR A 122 3.00 13.02 -13.18
CA THR A 122 2.91 14.05 -12.16
C THR A 122 1.80 13.71 -11.16
N GLY A 123 2.13 13.77 -9.87
CA GLY A 123 1.16 13.50 -8.81
C GLY A 123 0.89 12.01 -8.56
N VAL A 124 1.70 11.11 -9.13
CA VAL A 124 1.63 9.66 -8.89
C VAL A 124 2.99 9.15 -8.43
N TRP A 125 2.98 8.45 -7.30
CA TRP A 125 4.14 7.84 -6.70
C TRP A 125 3.90 6.35 -6.48
N GLY A 126 4.90 5.51 -6.72
CA GLY A 126 4.86 4.13 -6.25
C GLY A 126 5.09 4.10 -4.73
N LEU A 127 4.41 3.20 -4.03
CA LEU A 127 4.69 2.92 -2.62
C LEU A 127 5.78 1.85 -2.55
N TYR A 128 6.85 2.13 -1.81
CA TYR A 128 7.99 1.26 -1.63
C TYR A 128 8.19 0.90 -0.16
N TRP A 129 8.76 -0.28 0.08
CA TRP A 129 9.37 -0.63 1.35
C TRP A 129 10.89 -0.46 1.24
N ASN A 130 11.49 0.31 2.14
CA ASN A 130 12.92 0.55 2.19
C ASN A 130 13.52 -0.17 3.40
N SER A 131 14.09 -1.36 3.22
CA SER A 131 14.58 -2.17 4.34
C SER A 131 15.68 -1.48 5.16
N ASP A 132 16.45 -0.60 4.52
CA ASP A 132 17.59 0.07 5.15
C ASP A 132 17.16 1.32 5.92
N GLY A 133 16.02 1.92 5.52
CA GLY A 133 15.48 3.12 6.13
C GLY A 133 16.33 4.37 5.91
N ALA A 134 17.41 4.23 5.14
CA ALA A 134 18.27 5.32 4.72
C ALA A 134 17.60 6.14 3.61
N ALA A 135 18.02 7.39 3.45
CA ALA A 135 17.53 8.25 2.37
C ALA A 135 17.84 7.64 0.99
N VAL A 136 16.84 7.63 0.13
CA VAL A 136 16.95 7.23 -1.29
C VAL A 136 16.66 8.46 -2.13
N ASP A 137 17.52 8.76 -3.09
CA ASP A 137 17.36 9.92 -3.96
C ASP A 137 16.04 9.83 -4.76
N GLY A 138 15.34 10.96 -4.87
CA GLY A 138 14.03 11.01 -5.52
C GLY A 138 12.87 10.31 -4.78
N ALA A 139 13.10 9.81 -3.57
CA ALA A 139 12.07 9.21 -2.72
C ALA A 139 11.95 9.93 -1.37
N PHE A 140 10.80 9.78 -0.71
CA PHE A 140 10.55 10.36 0.61
C PHE A 140 9.73 9.43 1.49
N PRO A 141 9.93 9.45 2.83
CA PRO A 141 9.18 8.60 3.75
C PRO A 141 7.71 9.02 3.79
N VAL A 142 6.82 8.03 3.88
CA VAL A 142 5.37 8.21 4.00
C VAL A 142 4.81 7.36 5.12
N VAL A 143 3.62 7.74 5.59
CA VAL A 143 2.89 6.99 6.62
C VAL A 143 1.59 6.47 6.03
N LEU A 144 1.37 5.16 6.15
CA LEU A 144 0.12 4.53 5.78
C LEU A 144 -0.86 4.54 6.95
N LYS A 145 -2.12 4.88 6.66
CA LYS A 145 -3.22 4.91 7.63
C LYS A 145 -4.42 4.20 7.03
N THR A 146 -5.23 3.59 7.88
CA THR A 146 -6.49 2.93 7.47
C THR A 146 -7.66 3.88 7.28
N THR A 147 -7.51 5.13 7.74
CA THR A 147 -8.53 6.15 7.60
C THR A 147 -8.05 7.24 6.64
N ALA A 148 -8.91 7.59 5.69
CA ALA A 148 -8.66 8.68 4.77
C ALA A 148 -8.48 10.00 5.55
N PRO A 149 -7.63 10.94 5.07
CA PRO A 149 -7.55 12.26 5.65
C PRO A 149 -8.93 12.95 5.65
N PRO A 150 -9.29 13.66 6.74
CA PRO A 150 -10.55 14.40 6.76
C PRO A 150 -10.56 15.44 5.64
N VAL A 151 -11.70 15.59 4.96
CA VAL A 151 -11.90 16.66 3.98
C VAL A 151 -11.87 17.99 4.70
N LEU A 152 -10.87 18.83 4.43
CA LEU A 152 -10.84 20.20 4.91
C LEU A 152 -11.99 20.97 4.27
N LYS A 153 -13.09 21.16 5.00
CA LYS A 153 -14.12 22.13 4.62
C LYS A 153 -13.58 23.51 4.98
N VAL A 154 -13.10 24.27 3.99
CA VAL A 154 -12.84 25.69 4.19
C VAL A 154 -14.19 26.34 4.47
N LYS A 155 -14.33 26.98 5.62
CA LYS A 155 -15.54 27.74 5.95
C LYS A 155 -15.57 28.93 4.99
N ALA A 156 -16.58 28.98 4.13
CA ALA A 156 -16.88 30.15 3.29
C ALA A 156 -17.33 31.32 4.17
#